data_AF-A0A7S4AST6-F1
#
_entry.id   AF-A0A7S4AST6-F1
#
_cell.length_a   1.000
_cell.length_b   1.000
_cell.length_c   1.000
_cell.angle_alpha   90.00
_cell.angle_beta   90.00
_cell.angle_gamma   90.00
#
_symmetry.space_group_name_H-M   'P 1'
#
loop_
_entity.id
_entity.type
_entity.pdbx_description
1 polymer ?
#
loop_
_entity_poly.entity_id
_entity_poly.type
_entity_poly.pdbx_seq_one_letter_code
_entity_poly.pdbx_strand_id
1 'polypeptide(L)'
;MITTMISSRQPSWRLLRGATATVAKRNRAPSMISSINTNTNTNTNNHHPAATAAAVGAVRNLNLHEFSSMELLRKHGIRTPRGYPASNTEEAEDLFRRHFQKNKPSAPHTNSGNNDDDDDGQEVFRDAVLKAQVLSGARNSGTFGNGFVGGVHVVSDPGRAREVAERMLGQKLVTQQAPNGVVCNKVLLVERFKLRREFYLSIIVDRSSQGLLLIGSPFGGSSDSIVEIARSHPGLIFTEEIDIADGLEIDQCQRMAENIGLDPGDNKATFDQAVDTMMKLYRLFEKCDCTQIEVNPLAEVVVENADGNDNDNNSNNNNNNDETSTSILVVDAKIQFDDNAAFQQEAIFAQRDYDQEDPRKAEAIQHSIDYISLDGSIGCMVNGSGLTMYPVSMCSI
;
A
#
# COMPACT_ATOMS: atom_id res chain seq x y z
N MET A 1 -41.46 -47.77 -1.30
CA MET A 1 -40.84 -48.58 -0.23
C MET A 1 -40.17 -47.63 0.75
N ILE A 2 -40.69 -47.61 1.98
CA ILE A 2 -40.02 -47.29 3.27
C ILE A 2 -39.53 -45.84 3.50
N THR A 3 -40.41 -45.08 4.16
CA THR A 3 -40.22 -44.12 5.27
C THR A 3 -38.95 -44.31 6.13
N THR A 4 -38.32 -43.23 6.63
CA THR A 4 -38.08 -42.97 8.09
C THR A 4 -37.40 -41.61 8.33
N MET A 5 -37.79 -41.03 9.45
CA MET A 5 -37.55 -39.69 10.00
C MET A 5 -36.53 -39.80 11.18
N ILE A 6 -36.09 -38.65 11.73
CA ILE A 6 -35.69 -38.41 13.14
C ILE A 6 -34.19 -38.47 13.55
N SER A 7 -33.68 -37.28 13.94
CA SER A 7 -33.00 -36.90 15.21
C SER A 7 -31.63 -37.49 15.61
N SER A 8 -30.69 -36.62 16.02
CA SER A 8 -30.49 -36.27 17.45
C SER A 8 -29.11 -35.64 17.76
N ARG A 9 -29.17 -34.63 18.63
CA ARG A 9 -28.24 -34.29 19.74
C ARG A 9 -26.79 -33.85 19.46
N GLN A 10 -26.52 -32.64 19.97
CA GLN A 10 -25.22 -32.19 20.49
C GLN A 10 -24.68 -33.10 21.62
N PRO A 11 -23.38 -32.96 21.93
CA PRO A 11 -23.05 -32.62 23.31
C PRO A 11 -21.97 -31.53 23.47
N SER A 12 -22.25 -30.63 24.40
CA SER A 12 -21.32 -29.75 25.11
C SER A 12 -20.28 -30.52 25.92
N TRP A 13 -19.05 -29.99 26.05
CA TRP A 13 -18.20 -30.25 27.21
C TRP A 13 -17.56 -28.96 27.74
N ARG A 14 -17.59 -28.86 29.07
CA ARG A 14 -17.19 -27.73 29.91
C ARG A 14 -15.93 -28.12 30.69
N LEU A 15 -15.07 -27.12 30.92
CA LEU A 15 -14.11 -26.95 32.03
C LEU A 15 -12.88 -27.87 32.12
N LEU A 16 -11.72 -27.24 32.23
CA LEU A 16 -10.94 -27.22 33.49
C LEU A 16 -9.91 -26.06 33.47
N ARG A 17 -10.01 -25.18 34.47
CA ARG A 17 -8.96 -24.22 34.87
C ARG A 17 -7.97 -24.95 35.78
N GLY A 18 -6.68 -24.61 35.68
CA GLY A 18 -5.73 -24.94 36.74
C GLY A 18 -4.26 -24.69 36.42
N ALA A 19 -3.69 -23.73 37.14
CA ALA A 19 -2.29 -23.62 37.57
C ALA A 19 -1.23 -23.00 36.64
N THR A 20 -0.73 -21.87 37.15
CA THR A 20 0.49 -21.11 36.88
C THR A 20 1.78 -21.93 36.94
N ALA A 21 2.74 -21.64 36.05
CA ALA A 21 4.17 -21.73 36.35
C ALA A 21 4.99 -20.85 35.39
N THR A 22 5.52 -19.75 35.92
CA THR A 22 6.68 -19.01 35.41
C THR A 22 7.91 -19.93 35.39
N VAL A 23 8.80 -19.83 34.39
CA VAL A 23 10.27 -19.91 34.58
C VAL A 23 11.01 -19.52 33.28
N ALA A 24 12.15 -18.88 33.52
CA ALA A 24 12.99 -18.08 32.65
C ALA A 24 13.82 -18.82 31.57
N LYS A 25 14.18 -18.00 30.57
CA LYS A 25 15.38 -18.01 29.71
C LYS A 25 16.52 -18.95 30.13
N ARG A 26 17.05 -19.71 29.17
CA ARG A 26 18.50 -19.99 29.08
C ARG A 26 18.94 -20.40 27.68
N ASN A 27 19.85 -19.57 27.14
CA ASN A 27 20.73 -19.87 26.01
C ASN A 27 21.51 -21.18 26.21
N ARG A 28 21.70 -21.94 25.13
CA ARG A 28 22.93 -22.72 24.87
C ARG A 28 22.97 -23.24 23.44
N ALA A 29 23.95 -22.74 22.68
CA ALA A 29 24.48 -23.42 21.49
C ALA A 29 25.25 -24.70 21.89
N PRO A 30 25.45 -25.64 20.95
CA PRO A 30 26.82 -26.14 20.79
C PRO A 30 27.28 -26.41 19.34
N SER A 31 28.53 -25.99 19.13
CA SER A 31 29.62 -26.46 18.27
C SER A 31 29.44 -27.62 17.28
N MET A 32 29.97 -27.37 16.07
CA MET A 32 30.47 -28.33 15.09
C MET A 32 31.48 -29.32 15.67
N ILE A 33 31.32 -30.61 15.37
CA ILE A 33 32.42 -31.58 15.27
C ILE A 33 32.17 -32.48 14.05
N SER A 34 33.16 -32.50 13.17
CA SER A 34 33.33 -33.41 12.04
C SER A 34 33.58 -34.85 12.50
N SER A 35 32.94 -35.83 11.88
CA SER A 35 33.53 -37.16 11.77
C SER A 35 33.11 -37.84 10.48
N ILE A 36 34.12 -38.13 9.67
CA ILE A 36 34.10 -39.01 8.51
C ILE A 36 33.87 -40.43 9.03
N ASN A 37 32.90 -41.16 8.47
CA ASN A 37 32.96 -42.61 8.48
C ASN A 37 32.42 -43.19 7.18
N THR A 38 33.28 -43.98 6.54
CA THR A 38 33.08 -44.73 5.33
C THR A 38 32.36 -46.04 5.68
N ASN A 39 31.24 -46.33 5.02
CA ASN A 39 31.00 -47.69 4.55
C ASN A 39 29.89 -47.79 3.51
N THR A 40 30.24 -48.54 2.47
CA THR A 40 29.45 -49.03 1.36
C THR A 40 28.32 -49.94 1.83
N ASN A 41 27.10 -49.72 1.35
CA ASN A 41 26.24 -50.84 0.96
C ASN A 41 25.19 -50.43 -0.07
N THR A 42 25.26 -51.10 -1.21
CA THR A 42 24.27 -51.12 -2.28
C THR A 42 23.03 -51.88 -1.82
N ASN A 43 21.86 -51.23 -1.80
CA ASN A 43 20.68 -51.87 -2.35
C ASN A 43 19.55 -50.89 -2.63
N THR A 44 19.01 -51.06 -3.83
CA THR A 44 17.88 -50.40 -4.46
C THR A 44 16.58 -50.64 -3.69
N ASN A 45 15.86 -49.57 -3.37
CA ASN A 45 14.40 -49.57 -3.27
C ASN A 45 13.89 -48.14 -3.42
N ASN A 46 13.45 -47.82 -4.64
CA ASN A 46 12.64 -46.64 -4.93
C ASN A 46 11.31 -46.77 -4.17
N HIS A 47 11.19 -46.04 -3.06
CA HIS A 47 9.90 -45.64 -2.51
C HIS A 47 9.88 -44.12 -2.52
N HIS A 48 9.27 -43.55 -3.57
CA HIS A 48 8.86 -42.16 -3.54
C HIS A 48 7.82 -41.99 -2.44
N PRO A 49 8.02 -41.14 -1.43
CA PRO A 49 6.92 -40.73 -0.58
C PRO A 49 5.96 -39.93 -1.46
N ALA A 50 4.71 -40.37 -1.50
CA ALA A 50 3.63 -39.64 -2.14
C ALA A 50 3.49 -38.27 -1.46
N ALA A 51 4.02 -37.23 -2.11
CA ALA A 51 3.77 -35.86 -1.72
C ALA A 51 2.32 -35.54 -2.08
N THR A 52 1.44 -35.51 -1.07
CA THR A 52 0.17 -34.78 -1.14
C THR A 52 0.50 -33.31 -1.33
N ALA A 53 0.67 -32.89 -2.58
CA ALA A 53 0.73 -31.49 -2.96
C ALA A 53 -0.67 -30.91 -2.79
N ALA A 54 -0.90 -30.16 -1.71
CA ALA A 54 -2.04 -29.27 -1.64
C ALA A 54 -1.92 -28.28 -2.81
N ALA A 55 -2.90 -28.33 -3.71
CA ALA A 55 -2.98 -27.45 -4.86
C ALA A 55 -3.27 -26.03 -4.37
N VAL A 56 -2.23 -25.20 -4.27
CA VAL A 56 -2.38 -23.75 -4.17
C VAL A 56 -2.41 -23.25 -5.62
N GLY A 57 -3.59 -22.90 -6.12
CA GLY A 57 -3.73 -22.11 -7.33
C GLY A 57 -2.96 -20.79 -7.20
N ALA A 58 -2.66 -20.12 -8.30
CA ALA A 58 -2.02 -18.81 -8.23
C ALA A 58 -2.99 -17.80 -7.59
N VAL A 59 -2.97 -17.69 -6.27
CA VAL A 59 -3.72 -16.70 -5.49
C VAL A 59 -3.30 -15.34 -6.02
N ARG A 60 -4.25 -14.62 -6.60
CA ARG A 60 -4.08 -13.22 -6.94
C ARG A 60 -4.82 -12.42 -5.88
N ASN A 61 -4.40 -11.19 -5.71
CA ASN A 61 -4.96 -10.29 -4.73
C ASN A 61 -5.51 -9.08 -5.49
N LEU A 62 -6.73 -8.68 -5.22
CA LEU A 62 -7.28 -7.40 -5.67
C LEU A 62 -6.29 -6.26 -5.36
N ASN A 63 -6.06 -5.37 -6.34
CA ASN A 63 -5.36 -4.11 -6.13
C ASN A 63 -6.34 -2.96 -6.39
N LEU A 64 -6.37 -1.99 -5.48
CA LEU A 64 -7.17 -0.79 -5.63
C LEU A 64 -6.33 0.35 -6.20
N HIS A 65 -6.98 1.26 -6.92
CA HIS A 65 -6.37 2.54 -7.29
C HIS A 65 -5.99 3.34 -6.04
N GLU A 66 -5.05 4.28 -6.21
CA GLU A 66 -4.59 5.15 -5.12
C GLU A 66 -5.77 5.90 -4.48
N PHE A 67 -6.66 6.49 -5.28
CA PHE A 67 -7.81 7.23 -4.74
C PHE A 67 -8.73 6.37 -3.85
N SER A 68 -9.01 5.13 -4.26
CA SER A 68 -9.81 4.16 -3.51
C SER A 68 -9.10 3.73 -2.22
N SER A 69 -7.80 3.46 -2.32
CA SER A 69 -6.97 3.08 -1.16
C SER A 69 -6.92 4.21 -0.13
N MET A 70 -6.75 5.45 -0.57
CA MET A 70 -6.76 6.63 0.31
C MET A 70 -8.11 6.85 0.98
N GLU A 71 -9.22 6.61 0.27
CA GLU A 71 -10.54 6.67 0.89
C GLU A 71 -10.72 5.57 1.94
N LEU A 72 -10.27 4.35 1.65
CA LEU A 72 -10.33 3.22 2.59
C LEU A 72 -9.50 3.50 3.86
N LEU A 73 -8.30 4.05 3.71
CA LEU A 73 -7.44 4.47 4.83
C LEU A 73 -8.15 5.54 5.69
N ARG A 74 -8.71 6.58 5.06
CA ARG A 74 -9.42 7.65 5.78
C ARG A 74 -10.65 7.14 6.54
N LYS A 75 -11.40 6.18 5.99
CA LYS A 75 -12.53 5.51 6.68
C LYS A 75 -12.08 4.80 7.97
N HIS A 76 -10.81 4.43 8.07
CA HIS A 76 -10.20 3.81 9.25
C HIS A 76 -9.42 4.80 10.12
N GLY A 77 -9.60 6.11 9.91
CA GLY A 77 -8.98 7.16 10.73
C GLY A 77 -7.48 7.34 10.49
N ILE A 78 -6.97 6.84 9.35
CA ILE A 78 -5.58 7.04 8.92
C ILE A 78 -5.51 8.32 8.09
N ARG A 79 -4.55 9.18 8.42
CA ARG A 79 -4.39 10.47 7.76
C ARG A 79 -3.68 10.29 6.42
N THR A 80 -4.30 10.80 5.36
CA THR A 80 -3.75 10.82 4.00
C THR A 80 -3.93 12.22 3.39
N PRO A 81 -3.17 12.61 2.36
CA PRO A 81 -3.49 13.78 1.56
C PRO A 81 -4.93 13.73 1.03
N ARG A 82 -5.59 14.89 0.92
CA ARG A 82 -6.85 14.95 0.16
C ARG A 82 -6.55 14.80 -1.32
N GLY A 83 -7.41 14.04 -1.99
CA GLY A 83 -7.28 13.68 -3.39
C GLY A 83 -8.62 13.80 -4.09
N TYR A 84 -8.61 14.33 -5.31
CA TYR A 84 -9.79 14.55 -6.13
C TYR A 84 -9.60 13.89 -7.50
N PRO A 85 -10.27 12.76 -7.77
CA PRO A 85 -10.13 12.07 -9.04
C PRO A 85 -10.86 12.85 -10.15
N ALA A 86 -10.24 12.95 -11.32
CA ALA A 86 -10.81 13.53 -12.53
C ALA A 86 -10.74 12.51 -13.68
N SER A 87 -11.79 12.47 -14.50
CA SER A 87 -11.92 11.55 -15.65
C SER A 87 -11.84 12.28 -16.99
N ASN A 88 -11.79 13.61 -16.98
CA ASN A 88 -11.60 14.46 -18.15
C ASN A 88 -10.80 15.72 -17.78
N THR A 89 -10.36 16.46 -18.80
CA THR A 89 -9.50 17.63 -18.68
C THR A 89 -10.16 18.81 -17.97
N GLU A 90 -11.43 19.05 -18.27
CA GLU A 90 -12.25 20.11 -17.68
C GLU A 90 -12.47 19.86 -16.19
N GLU A 91 -12.75 18.62 -15.82
CA GLU A 91 -12.91 18.21 -14.42
C GLU A 91 -11.62 18.38 -13.64
N ALA A 92 -10.46 18.07 -14.22
CA ALA A 92 -9.16 18.31 -13.57
C ALA A 92 -8.94 19.81 -13.32
N GLU A 93 -9.21 20.65 -14.32
CA GLU A 93 -9.11 22.11 -14.20
C GLU A 93 -10.04 22.67 -13.10
N ASP A 94 -11.31 22.25 -13.12
CA ASP A 94 -12.33 22.72 -12.17
C ASP A 94 -12.06 22.24 -10.74
N LEU A 95 -11.63 21.00 -10.57
CA LEU A 95 -11.24 20.46 -9.26
C LEU A 95 -10.02 21.21 -8.72
N PHE A 96 -9.03 21.52 -9.58
CA PHE A 96 -7.89 22.32 -9.16
C PHE A 96 -8.35 23.70 -8.67
N ARG A 97 -9.13 24.41 -9.50
CA ARG A 97 -9.65 25.74 -9.16
C ARG A 97 -10.43 25.74 -7.85
N ARG A 98 -11.29 24.74 -7.65
CA ARG A 98 -12.18 24.67 -6.48
C ARG A 98 -11.47 24.31 -5.18
N HIS A 99 -10.46 23.44 -5.23
CA HIS A 99 -9.86 22.83 -4.03
C HIS A 99 -8.51 23.42 -3.64
N PHE A 100 -7.83 24.12 -4.57
CA PHE A 100 -6.47 24.62 -4.34
C PHE A 100 -6.37 26.15 -4.34
N GLN A 101 -7.47 26.88 -4.43
CA GLN A 101 -7.47 28.35 -4.29
C GLN A 101 -7.24 28.76 -2.82
N LYS A 102 -6.27 29.65 -2.55
CA LYS A 102 -5.94 30.11 -1.19
C LYS A 102 -7.01 31.01 -0.58
N ASN A 103 -7.62 31.88 -1.39
CA ASN A 103 -8.58 32.88 -0.95
C ASN A 103 -9.95 32.53 -1.54
N LYS A 104 -10.68 31.61 -0.91
CA LYS A 104 -12.08 31.37 -1.28
C LYS A 104 -12.87 32.62 -0.87
N PRO A 105 -13.54 33.35 -1.79
CA PRO A 105 -14.45 34.39 -1.35
C PRO A 105 -15.49 33.74 -0.44
N SER A 106 -15.58 34.20 0.80
CA SER A 106 -16.68 33.89 1.71
C SER A 106 -17.98 34.07 0.93
N ALA A 107 -18.94 33.15 1.11
CA ALA A 107 -20.25 33.17 0.47
C ALA A 107 -20.82 34.59 0.32
N PRO A 108 -21.55 34.93 -0.76
CA PRO A 108 -21.87 36.30 -1.10
C PRO A 108 -22.58 36.97 0.07
N HIS A 109 -21.88 37.88 0.74
CA HIS A 109 -22.53 38.83 1.62
C HIS A 109 -23.38 39.73 0.71
N THR A 110 -24.69 39.57 0.80
CA THR A 110 -25.66 40.48 0.18
C THR A 110 -25.56 41.84 0.85
N ASN A 111 -24.55 42.63 0.50
CA ASN A 111 -24.52 44.05 0.79
C ASN A 111 -24.27 44.78 -0.51
N SER A 112 -25.38 45.25 -1.09
CA SER A 112 -25.41 46.30 -2.10
C SER A 112 -24.70 47.52 -1.54
N GLY A 113 -23.50 47.81 -2.04
CA GLY A 113 -22.74 49.00 -1.72
C GLY A 113 -21.71 49.22 -2.82
N ASN A 114 -22.00 50.19 -3.70
CA ASN A 114 -21.13 50.64 -4.76
C ASN A 114 -19.72 50.92 -4.23
N ASN A 115 -18.71 50.30 -4.84
CA ASN A 115 -17.38 50.84 -5.05
C ASN A 115 -16.81 50.10 -6.26
N ASP A 116 -16.74 50.81 -7.38
CA ASP A 116 -15.98 50.43 -8.57
C ASP A 116 -14.49 50.65 -8.23
N ASP A 117 -13.87 49.67 -7.58
CA ASP A 117 -12.42 49.56 -7.51
C ASP A 117 -12.06 48.26 -8.24
N ASP A 118 -11.42 48.40 -9.40
CA ASP A 118 -10.82 47.32 -10.20
C ASP A 118 -9.67 46.67 -9.41
N ASP A 119 -9.99 45.89 -8.37
CA ASP A 119 -9.09 44.89 -7.82
C ASP A 119 -9.19 43.67 -8.75
N ASP A 120 -8.33 43.62 -9.77
CA ASP A 120 -8.02 42.40 -10.52
C ASP A 120 -7.36 41.42 -9.54
N GLY A 121 -8.18 40.87 -8.63
CA GLY A 121 -7.78 39.99 -7.55
C GLY A 121 -7.25 38.70 -8.15
N GLN A 122 -5.95 38.68 -8.42
CA GLN A 122 -5.29 37.54 -9.06
C GLN A 122 -5.53 36.29 -8.23
N GLU A 123 -6.16 35.27 -8.84
CA GLU A 123 -6.46 34.02 -8.15
C GLU A 123 -5.14 33.36 -7.70
N VAL A 124 -4.90 33.33 -6.39
CA VAL A 124 -3.72 32.69 -5.82
C VAL A 124 -4.04 31.24 -5.49
N PHE A 125 -3.27 30.31 -6.06
CA PHE A 125 -3.42 28.87 -5.85
C PHE A 125 -2.28 28.29 -5.00
N ARG A 126 -2.56 27.15 -4.38
CA ARG A 126 -1.57 26.25 -3.77
C ARG A 126 -1.15 25.22 -4.81
N ASP A 127 0.10 24.81 -4.77
CA ASP A 127 0.57 23.69 -5.58
C ASP A 127 -0.22 22.41 -5.26
N ALA A 128 -0.52 21.65 -6.30
CA ALA A 128 -1.04 20.29 -6.22
C ALA A 128 -0.09 19.31 -6.92
N VAL A 129 -0.32 18.02 -6.68
CA VAL A 129 0.30 16.94 -7.46
C VAL A 129 -0.77 16.24 -8.28
N LEU A 130 -0.63 16.23 -9.60
CA LEU A 130 -1.46 15.45 -10.51
C LEU A 130 -0.80 14.07 -10.73
N LYS A 131 -1.53 12.99 -10.41
CA LYS A 131 -1.05 11.61 -10.49
C LYS A 131 -1.92 10.78 -11.44
N ALA A 132 -1.31 10.12 -12.41
CA ALA A 132 -1.95 9.11 -13.23
C ALA A 132 -2.48 7.96 -12.37
N GLN A 133 -3.74 7.57 -12.57
CA GLN A 133 -4.35 6.43 -11.89
C GLN A 133 -4.21 5.19 -12.77
N VAL A 134 -3.12 4.46 -12.54
CA VAL A 134 -2.88 3.13 -13.08
C VAL A 134 -2.45 2.20 -11.94
N LEU A 135 -2.83 0.93 -11.99
CA LEU A 135 -2.50 -0.04 -10.93
C LEU A 135 -1.02 -0.46 -10.93
N SER A 136 -0.30 -0.21 -12.02
CA SER A 136 1.15 -0.41 -12.08
C SER A 136 1.88 0.68 -11.28
N GLY A 137 2.82 0.28 -10.43
CA GLY A 137 3.74 1.21 -9.77
C GLY A 137 4.78 1.79 -10.72
N ALA A 138 5.79 2.47 -10.15
CA ALA A 138 6.83 3.19 -10.89
C ALA A 138 6.29 4.23 -11.90
N ARG A 139 5.17 4.88 -11.55
CA ARG A 139 4.47 5.85 -12.40
C ARG A 139 5.36 7.05 -12.76
N ASN A 140 6.15 7.53 -11.82
CA ASN A 140 6.99 8.73 -12.00
C ASN A 140 8.07 8.56 -13.09
N SER A 141 8.58 7.35 -13.29
CA SER A 141 9.58 7.04 -14.34
C SER A 141 8.97 6.46 -15.61
N GLY A 142 7.64 6.30 -15.66
CA GLY A 142 6.94 5.78 -16.83
C GLY A 142 6.89 6.75 -18.01
N THR A 143 6.56 6.24 -19.19
CA THR A 143 6.38 7.04 -20.42
C THR A 143 5.04 6.72 -21.05
N PHE A 144 4.29 7.76 -21.42
CA PHE A 144 3.03 7.63 -22.12
C PHE A 144 3.23 7.38 -23.62
N GLY A 145 2.23 6.77 -24.26
CA GLY A 145 2.25 6.48 -25.71
C GLY A 145 2.46 7.70 -26.61
N ASN A 146 2.12 8.91 -26.14
CA ASN A 146 2.37 10.18 -26.81
C ASN A 146 3.77 10.78 -26.54
N GLY A 147 4.66 10.04 -25.88
CA GLY A 147 6.00 10.48 -25.49
C GLY A 147 6.06 11.38 -24.26
N PHE A 148 4.95 11.62 -23.56
CA PHE A 148 4.98 12.36 -22.29
C PHE A 148 5.63 11.50 -21.19
N VAL A 149 6.55 12.09 -20.43
CA VAL A 149 7.34 11.38 -19.42
C VAL A 149 6.78 11.68 -18.03
N GLY A 150 6.65 10.63 -17.23
CA GLY A 150 6.23 10.67 -15.84
C GLY A 150 4.71 10.73 -15.66
N GLY A 151 4.20 9.88 -14.78
CA GLY A 151 2.80 9.86 -14.35
C GLY A 151 2.51 10.72 -13.12
N VAL A 152 3.48 11.49 -12.61
CA VAL A 152 3.33 12.31 -11.38
C VAL A 152 3.94 13.68 -11.64
N HIS A 153 3.13 14.74 -11.58
CA HIS A 153 3.55 16.10 -11.91
C HIS A 153 3.03 17.11 -10.89
N VAL A 154 3.85 18.07 -10.51
CA VAL A 154 3.40 19.24 -9.76
C VAL A 154 2.66 20.18 -10.72
N VAL A 155 1.52 20.70 -10.28
CA VAL A 155 0.72 21.69 -11.01
C VAL A 155 0.40 22.86 -10.08
N SER A 156 0.56 24.08 -10.58
CA SER A 156 0.51 25.33 -9.80
C SER A 156 -0.72 26.19 -10.10
N ASP A 157 -1.45 25.89 -11.16
CA ASP A 157 -2.59 26.65 -11.65
C ASP A 157 -3.58 25.74 -12.42
N PRO A 158 -4.85 26.17 -12.60
CA PRO A 158 -5.85 25.36 -13.29
C PRO A 158 -5.47 24.99 -14.73
N GLY A 159 -4.86 25.92 -15.47
CA GLY A 159 -4.46 25.70 -16.87
C GLY A 159 -3.39 24.62 -16.97
N ARG A 160 -2.40 24.65 -16.08
CA ARG A 160 -1.38 23.60 -15.98
C ARG A 160 -1.99 22.25 -15.61
N ALA A 161 -2.97 22.21 -14.70
CA ALA A 161 -3.67 20.97 -14.36
C ALA A 161 -4.38 20.35 -15.59
N ARG A 162 -5.05 21.19 -16.39
CA ARG A 162 -5.69 20.78 -17.66
C ARG A 162 -4.69 20.21 -18.65
N GLU A 163 -3.59 20.94 -18.90
CA GLU A 163 -2.55 20.57 -19.87
C GLU A 163 -1.90 19.22 -19.52
N VAL A 164 -1.55 19.01 -18.25
CA VAL A 164 -0.98 17.71 -17.83
C VAL A 164 -2.01 16.59 -17.97
N ALA A 165 -3.27 16.83 -17.56
CA ALA A 165 -4.32 15.84 -17.67
C ALA A 165 -4.56 15.42 -19.13
N GLU A 166 -4.53 16.35 -20.08
CA GLU A 166 -4.68 16.10 -21.52
C GLU A 166 -3.60 15.14 -22.04
N ARG A 167 -2.37 15.27 -21.54
CA ARG A 167 -1.25 14.41 -21.94
C ARG A 167 -1.29 13.02 -21.32
N MET A 168 -2.06 12.82 -20.25
CA MET A 168 -2.17 11.54 -19.53
C MET A 168 -3.43 10.75 -19.89
N LEU A 169 -4.59 11.41 -19.93
CA LEU A 169 -5.89 10.75 -20.03
C LEU A 169 -6.06 10.05 -21.39
N GLY A 170 -6.54 8.81 -21.36
CA GLY A 170 -6.72 7.95 -22.54
C GLY A 170 -5.42 7.41 -23.13
N GLN A 171 -4.25 7.83 -22.62
CA GLN A 171 -2.95 7.35 -23.08
C GLN A 171 -2.53 6.10 -22.29
N LYS A 172 -1.77 5.21 -22.94
CA LYS A 172 -1.12 4.08 -22.26
C LYS A 172 0.14 4.56 -21.56
N LEU A 173 0.24 4.33 -20.25
CA LEU A 173 1.45 4.55 -19.46
C LEU A 173 2.26 3.26 -19.40
N VAL A 174 3.45 3.25 -20.00
CA VAL A 174 4.42 2.17 -19.92
C VAL A 174 5.31 2.40 -18.71
N THR A 175 5.44 1.39 -17.86
CA THR A 175 6.35 1.41 -16.70
C THR A 175 7.21 0.15 -16.70
N GLN A 176 8.24 0.11 -15.85
CA GLN A 176 9.04 -1.10 -15.65
C GLN A 176 8.18 -2.31 -15.22
N GLN A 177 7.08 -2.06 -14.52
CA GLN A 177 6.17 -3.09 -14.01
C GLN A 177 5.05 -3.45 -15.01
N ALA A 178 4.82 -2.60 -16.01
CA ALA A 178 3.82 -2.81 -17.06
C ALA A 178 4.41 -2.47 -18.44
N PRO A 179 5.22 -3.36 -19.03
CA PRO A 179 5.92 -3.10 -20.29
C PRO A 179 4.98 -2.92 -21.48
N ASN A 180 3.80 -3.55 -21.46
CA ASN A 180 2.77 -3.38 -22.48
C ASN A 180 1.92 -2.11 -22.30
N GLY A 181 2.16 -1.38 -21.21
CA GLY A 181 1.43 -0.19 -20.80
C GLY A 181 0.01 -0.45 -20.33
N VAL A 182 -0.49 0.44 -19.47
CA VAL A 182 -1.88 0.43 -18.99
C VAL A 182 -2.53 1.76 -19.32
N VAL A 183 -3.79 1.73 -19.76
CA VAL A 183 -4.52 2.96 -20.11
C VAL A 183 -4.81 3.76 -18.84
N CYS A 184 -4.48 5.06 -18.88
CA CYS A 184 -4.78 5.99 -17.82
C CYS A 184 -6.16 6.64 -18.08
N ASN A 185 -7.21 6.10 -17.47
CA ASN A 185 -8.59 6.61 -17.63
C ASN A 185 -8.94 7.72 -16.62
N LYS A 186 -8.13 7.87 -15.56
CA LYS A 186 -8.34 8.86 -14.50
C LYS A 186 -7.01 9.46 -14.07
N VAL A 187 -7.05 10.72 -13.64
CA VAL A 187 -5.96 11.38 -12.91
C VAL A 187 -6.45 11.76 -11.52
N LEU A 188 -5.53 11.93 -10.58
CA LEU A 188 -5.83 12.30 -9.20
C LEU A 188 -5.08 13.58 -8.85
N LEU A 189 -5.82 14.63 -8.51
CA LEU A 189 -5.26 15.86 -7.93
C LEU A 189 -5.11 15.69 -6.44
N VAL A 190 -3.88 15.82 -5.93
CA VAL A 190 -3.54 15.57 -4.53
C VAL A 190 -2.92 16.80 -3.89
N GLU A 191 -3.27 17.06 -2.63
CA GLU A 191 -2.58 18.05 -1.79
C GLU A 191 -1.07 17.81 -1.75
N ARG A 192 -0.30 18.88 -1.99
CA ARG A 192 1.15 18.85 -1.85
C ARG A 192 1.53 19.19 -0.40
N PHE A 193 2.39 18.37 0.20
CA PHE A 193 2.96 18.60 1.53
C PHE A 193 4.48 18.79 1.42
N LYS A 194 5.04 19.58 2.34
CA LYS A 194 6.49 19.67 2.55
C LYS A 194 6.93 18.50 3.42
N LEU A 195 7.56 17.52 2.80
CA LEU A 195 8.04 16.30 3.46
C LEU A 195 9.39 16.60 4.14
N ARG A 196 9.51 16.25 5.43
CA ARG A 196 10.75 16.35 6.21
C ARG A 196 11.55 15.05 6.12
N ARG A 197 10.88 13.92 6.27
CA ARG A 197 11.45 12.57 6.17
C ARG A 197 10.42 11.62 5.55
N GLU A 198 10.91 10.60 4.87
CA GLU A 198 10.12 9.59 4.18
C GLU A 198 10.59 8.20 4.63
N PHE A 199 9.66 7.40 5.14
CA PHE A 199 9.92 6.06 5.66
C PHE A 199 9.16 5.02 4.85
N TYR A 200 9.63 3.78 4.89
CA TYR A 200 8.92 2.62 4.37
C TYR A 200 8.23 1.88 5.51
N LEU A 201 7.00 1.43 5.30
CA LEU A 201 6.28 0.58 6.25
C LEU A 201 5.43 -0.45 5.49
N SER A 202 5.44 -1.72 5.89
CA SER A 202 4.56 -2.73 5.34
C SER A 202 4.12 -3.77 6.38
N ILE A 203 2.88 -4.25 6.26
CA ILE A 203 2.39 -5.43 6.98
C ILE A 203 2.12 -6.51 5.92
N ILE A 204 2.70 -7.70 6.09
CA ILE A 204 2.53 -8.82 5.16
C ILE A 204 2.16 -10.11 5.90
N VAL A 205 1.53 -11.04 5.19
CA VAL A 205 1.49 -12.46 5.60
C VAL A 205 2.84 -13.10 5.25
N ASP A 206 3.64 -13.44 6.26
CA ASP A 206 4.87 -14.20 6.06
C ASP A 206 4.59 -15.71 6.11
N ARG A 207 4.80 -16.36 4.96
CA ARG A 207 4.59 -17.81 4.82
C ARG A 207 5.64 -18.63 5.57
N SER A 208 6.81 -18.05 5.84
CA SER A 208 7.92 -18.77 6.48
C SER A 208 7.64 -18.97 7.97
N SER A 209 7.23 -17.89 8.66
CA SER A 209 6.80 -17.92 10.06
C SER A 209 5.35 -18.40 10.23
N GLN A 210 4.57 -18.48 9.14
CA GLN A 210 3.12 -18.71 9.17
C GLN A 210 2.37 -17.64 9.99
N GLY A 211 2.91 -16.43 10.00
CA GLY A 211 2.44 -15.31 10.81
C GLY A 211 2.30 -14.02 10.02
N LEU A 212 2.08 -12.93 10.73
CA LEU A 212 2.10 -11.58 10.17
C LEU A 212 3.44 -10.92 10.49
N LEU A 213 3.95 -10.12 9.56
CA LEU A 213 5.23 -9.42 9.73
C LEU A 213 5.05 -7.93 9.45
N LEU A 214 5.39 -7.10 10.44
CA LEU A 214 5.57 -5.66 10.26
C LEU A 214 6.99 -5.40 9.81
N ILE A 215 7.17 -4.70 8.70
CA ILE A 215 8.45 -4.36 8.09
C ILE A 215 8.57 -2.84 8.03
N GLY A 216 9.71 -2.29 8.42
CA GLY A 216 9.99 -0.86 8.31
C GLY A 216 11.40 -0.58 7.81
N SER A 217 11.58 0.59 7.19
CA SER A 217 12.90 1.12 6.84
C SER A 217 12.93 2.64 7.01
N PRO A 218 14.05 3.23 7.47
CA PRO A 218 14.24 4.67 7.50
C PRO A 218 14.26 5.32 6.10
N PHE A 219 14.31 4.52 5.02
CA PHE A 219 14.33 5.00 3.64
C PHE A 219 13.04 4.60 2.91
N GLY A 220 12.08 5.53 2.88
CA GLY A 220 10.91 5.50 2.00
C GLY A 220 11.10 6.39 0.77
N GLY A 221 10.16 6.33 -0.17
CA GLY A 221 10.11 7.23 -1.34
C GLY A 221 11.32 7.14 -2.30
N SER A 222 12.22 6.20 -2.06
CA SER A 222 13.50 6.07 -2.77
C SER A 222 13.29 5.52 -4.19
N SER A 223 14.24 5.82 -5.09
CA SER A 223 14.23 5.23 -6.45
C SER A 223 14.39 3.72 -6.43
N ASP A 224 15.07 3.20 -5.41
CA ASP A 224 15.31 1.78 -5.22
C ASP A 224 14.10 1.13 -4.52
N SER A 225 13.70 -0.05 -5.02
CA SER A 225 12.66 -0.84 -4.37
C SER A 225 13.13 -1.34 -3.00
N ILE A 226 12.18 -1.61 -2.09
CA ILE A 226 12.50 -2.18 -0.78
C ILE A 226 13.31 -3.49 -0.88
N VAL A 227 13.08 -4.28 -1.92
CA VAL A 227 13.83 -5.52 -2.20
C VAL A 227 15.29 -5.21 -2.51
N GLU A 228 15.56 -4.12 -3.21
CA GLU A 228 16.91 -3.69 -3.55
C GLU A 228 17.63 -3.11 -2.33
N ILE A 229 16.92 -2.34 -1.50
CA ILE A 229 17.43 -1.88 -0.20
C ILE A 229 17.77 -3.09 0.69
N ALA A 230 16.91 -4.10 0.74
CA ALA A 230 17.16 -5.31 1.53
C ALA A 230 18.40 -6.09 1.05
N ARG A 231 18.71 -6.09 -0.25
CA ARG A 231 19.91 -6.75 -0.80
C ARG A 231 21.18 -5.96 -0.56
N SER A 232 21.13 -4.66 -0.81
CA SER A 232 22.31 -3.78 -0.77
C SER A 232 22.65 -3.34 0.65
N HIS A 233 21.63 -3.10 1.48
CA HIS A 233 21.74 -2.56 2.83
C HIS A 233 20.76 -3.26 3.80
N PRO A 234 20.93 -4.57 4.05
CA PRO A 234 20.00 -5.36 4.88
C PRO A 234 19.83 -4.80 6.30
N GLY A 235 20.82 -4.11 6.85
CA GLY A 235 20.75 -3.46 8.17
C GLY A 235 19.80 -2.26 8.25
N LEU A 236 19.20 -1.85 7.14
CA LEU A 236 18.18 -0.79 7.07
C LEU A 236 16.76 -1.36 6.99
N ILE A 237 16.60 -2.68 7.10
CA ILE A 237 15.31 -3.36 7.12
C ILE A 237 15.07 -3.89 8.51
N PHE A 238 13.99 -3.41 9.13
CA PHE A 238 13.59 -3.82 10.47
C PHE A 238 12.29 -4.59 10.39
N THR A 239 12.14 -5.61 11.24
CA THR A 239 10.99 -6.51 11.23
C THR A 239 10.50 -6.79 12.65
N GLU A 240 9.19 -6.82 12.84
CA GLU A 240 8.51 -7.26 14.06
C GLU A 240 7.50 -8.35 13.68
N GLU A 241 7.67 -9.55 14.23
CA GLU A 241 6.73 -10.67 14.06
C GLU A 241 5.48 -10.42 14.91
N ILE A 242 4.30 -10.51 14.31
CA ILE A 242 3.02 -10.30 14.97
C ILE A 242 2.37 -11.65 15.22
N ASP A 243 2.10 -11.96 16.49
CA ASP A 243 1.32 -13.13 16.86
C ASP A 243 -0.16 -12.91 16.48
N ILE A 244 -0.77 -13.89 15.82
CA ILE A 244 -2.14 -13.77 15.31
C ILE A 244 -3.18 -13.83 16.44
N ALA A 245 -2.86 -14.47 17.57
CA ALA A 245 -3.77 -14.57 18.71
C ALA A 245 -3.76 -13.28 19.55
N ASP A 246 -2.58 -12.69 19.77
CA ASP A 246 -2.42 -11.48 20.58
C ASP A 246 -2.58 -10.19 19.75
N GLY A 247 -2.24 -10.24 18.46
CA GLY A 247 -2.26 -9.12 17.53
C GLY A 247 -1.06 -8.18 17.67
N LEU A 248 -1.07 -7.07 16.92
CA LEU A 248 0.00 -6.08 16.96
C LEU A 248 0.00 -5.32 18.30
N GLU A 249 1.11 -5.38 19.01
CA GLU A 249 1.27 -4.67 20.29
C GLU A 249 1.84 -3.25 20.11
N ILE A 250 1.51 -2.37 21.07
CA ILE A 250 2.00 -0.98 21.08
C ILE A 250 3.53 -0.95 21.20
N ASP A 251 4.13 -1.83 22.02
CA ASP A 251 5.57 -1.88 22.22
C ASP A 251 6.32 -2.27 20.92
N GLN A 252 5.70 -3.11 20.07
CA GLN A 252 6.24 -3.44 18.73
C GLN A 252 6.21 -2.21 17.82
N CYS A 253 5.12 -1.46 17.83
CA CYS A 253 4.99 -0.21 17.07
C CYS A 253 6.00 0.85 17.52
N GLN A 254 6.24 0.97 18.83
CA GLN A 254 7.23 1.90 19.39
C GLN A 254 8.64 1.55 18.94
N ARG A 255 9.05 0.27 19.07
CA ARG A 255 10.35 -0.19 18.56
C ARG A 255 10.48 0.03 17.06
N MET A 256 9.43 -0.25 16.29
CA MET A 256 9.44 -0.02 14.84
C MET A 256 9.61 1.47 14.52
N ALA A 257 8.90 2.36 15.22
CA ALA A 257 9.02 3.81 15.05
C ALA A 257 10.46 4.30 15.36
N GLU A 258 11.06 3.84 16.45
CA GLU A 258 12.47 4.13 16.77
C GLU A 258 13.43 3.62 15.70
N ASN A 259 13.24 2.39 15.23
CA ASN A 259 14.07 1.75 14.21
C ASN A 259 14.03 2.47 12.85
N ILE A 260 12.87 2.99 12.44
CA ILE A 260 12.77 3.82 11.22
C ILE A 260 13.26 5.27 11.44
N GLY A 261 13.74 5.60 12.63
CA GLY A 261 14.39 6.87 12.95
C GLY A 261 13.47 7.92 13.57
N LEU A 262 12.28 7.57 14.05
CA LEU A 262 11.43 8.46 14.83
C LEU A 262 11.81 8.35 16.31
N ASP A 263 12.47 9.38 16.85
CA ASP A 263 12.83 9.43 18.27
C ASP A 263 11.73 10.13 19.09
N PRO A 264 11.22 9.51 20.19
CA PRO A 264 10.25 10.15 21.07
C PRO A 264 10.77 11.43 21.75
N GLY A 265 12.10 11.60 21.85
CA GLY A 265 12.77 12.79 22.38
C GLY A 265 12.77 13.98 21.41
N ASP A 266 12.71 13.74 20.11
CA ASP A 266 12.70 14.81 19.09
C ASP A 266 11.32 15.47 18.98
N ASN A 267 10.28 14.64 18.84
CA ASN A 267 8.89 15.10 18.78
C ASN A 267 7.95 13.98 19.21
N LYS A 268 7.60 13.99 20.50
CA LYS A 268 6.73 12.98 21.09
C LYS A 268 5.36 12.87 20.41
N ALA A 269 4.79 13.99 19.97
CA ALA A 269 3.48 13.98 19.32
C ALA A 269 3.54 13.29 17.94
N THR A 270 4.58 13.55 17.16
CA THR A 270 4.81 12.87 15.86
C THR A 270 5.12 11.39 16.05
N PHE A 271 5.91 11.04 17.07
CA PHE A 271 6.17 9.66 17.44
C PHE A 271 4.88 8.90 17.81
N ASP A 272 4.07 9.45 18.70
CA ASP A 272 2.80 8.85 19.12
C ASP A 272 1.82 8.71 17.94
N GLN A 273 1.82 9.67 17.00
CA GLN A 273 1.05 9.58 15.75
C GLN A 273 1.51 8.44 14.83
N ALA A 274 2.81 8.18 14.76
CA ALA A 274 3.35 7.07 13.97
C ALA A 274 2.88 5.73 14.54
N VAL A 275 3.00 5.56 15.87
CA VAL A 275 2.54 4.38 16.61
C VAL A 275 1.04 4.15 16.39
N ASP A 276 0.22 5.19 16.56
CA ASP A 276 -1.24 5.11 16.31
C ASP A 276 -1.55 4.76 14.84
N THR A 277 -0.78 5.30 13.89
CA THR A 277 -0.93 4.98 12.46
C THR A 277 -0.64 3.50 12.18
N MET A 278 0.44 2.94 12.75
CA MET A 278 0.77 1.51 12.61
C MET A 278 -0.35 0.63 13.18
N MET A 279 -0.86 0.96 14.36
CA MET A 279 -1.98 0.26 14.99
C MET A 279 -3.26 0.31 14.13
N LYS A 280 -3.56 1.46 13.51
CA LYS A 280 -4.71 1.59 12.62
C LYS A 280 -4.53 0.83 11.31
N LEU A 281 -3.33 0.81 10.75
CA LEU A 281 -3.01 0.01 9.56
C LEU A 281 -3.21 -1.48 9.84
N TYR A 282 -2.78 -1.97 11.00
CA TYR A 282 -3.02 -3.35 11.42
C TYR A 282 -4.52 -3.67 11.58
N ARG A 283 -5.28 -2.80 12.24
CA ARG A 283 -6.75 -2.98 12.35
C ARG A 283 -7.43 -3.00 10.98
N LEU A 284 -6.96 -2.19 10.03
CA LEU A 284 -7.45 -2.22 8.65
C LEU A 284 -7.08 -3.56 7.99
N PHE A 285 -5.83 -4.00 8.17
CA PHE A 285 -5.32 -5.26 7.63
C PHE A 285 -6.21 -6.44 8.00
N GLU A 286 -6.52 -6.58 9.30
CA GLU A 286 -7.41 -7.66 9.78
C GLU A 286 -8.84 -7.48 9.29
N LYS A 287 -9.39 -6.27 9.40
CA LYS A 287 -10.81 -6.02 9.10
C LYS A 287 -11.17 -6.18 7.63
N CYS A 288 -10.22 -5.91 6.74
CA CYS A 288 -10.44 -5.95 5.30
C CYS A 288 -9.88 -7.23 4.65
N ASP A 289 -9.44 -8.22 5.44
CA ASP A 289 -8.78 -9.43 4.93
C ASP A 289 -7.62 -9.12 3.98
N CYS A 290 -6.73 -8.21 4.39
CA CYS A 290 -5.56 -7.86 3.60
C CYS A 290 -4.51 -8.98 3.65
N THR A 291 -3.78 -9.15 2.55
CA THR A 291 -2.58 -10.00 2.47
C THR A 291 -1.30 -9.19 2.55
N GLN A 292 -1.37 -7.92 2.12
CA GLN A 292 -0.30 -6.95 2.24
C GLN A 292 -0.88 -5.53 2.33
N ILE A 293 -0.35 -4.72 3.24
CA ILE A 293 -0.41 -3.26 3.16
C ILE A 293 1.02 -2.76 3.04
N GLU A 294 1.30 -1.96 2.02
CA GLU A 294 2.59 -1.32 1.79
C GLU A 294 2.38 0.19 1.74
N VAL A 295 2.96 0.92 2.69
CA VAL A 295 2.97 2.37 2.75
C VAL A 295 4.35 2.85 2.32
N ASN A 296 4.41 3.54 1.19
CA ASN A 296 5.67 4.01 0.63
C ASN A 296 5.49 5.31 -0.18
N PRO A 297 5.66 6.49 0.43
CA PRO A 297 6.22 6.73 1.76
C PRO A 297 5.16 6.92 2.88
N LEU A 298 5.54 6.50 4.10
CA LEU A 298 5.04 7.09 5.34
C LEU A 298 5.88 8.34 5.59
N ALA A 299 5.27 9.52 5.53
CA ALA A 299 6.01 10.77 5.60
C ALA A 299 5.80 11.49 6.92
N GLU A 300 6.87 12.10 7.39
CA GLU A 300 6.80 13.17 8.37
C GLU A 300 6.72 14.50 7.65
N VAL A 301 5.65 15.25 7.86
CA VAL A 301 5.36 16.49 7.16
C VAL A 301 5.39 17.69 8.09
N VAL A 302 5.80 18.84 7.57
CA VAL A 302 5.68 20.12 8.29
C VAL A 302 4.22 20.55 8.31
N VAL A 303 3.72 20.92 9.49
CA VAL A 303 2.38 21.49 9.66
C VAL A 303 2.49 23.00 9.54
N GLU A 304 2.04 23.54 8.41
CA GLU A 304 1.90 24.99 8.24
C GLU A 304 0.61 25.45 8.97
N ASN A 305 0.73 26.49 9.82
CA ASN A 305 -0.42 27.10 10.47
C ASN A 305 -1.34 27.72 9.39
N ALA A 306 -2.65 27.57 9.56
CA ALA A 306 -3.67 27.88 8.55
C ALA A 306 -3.67 29.33 8.03
N ASP A 307 -2.98 30.25 8.72
CA ASP A 307 -3.01 31.67 8.43
C ASP A 307 -1.89 32.15 7.50
N GLY A 308 -0.90 31.31 7.16
CA GLY A 308 0.18 31.68 6.22
C GLY A 308 0.92 32.99 6.54
N ASN A 309 0.77 33.48 7.78
CA ASN A 309 1.29 34.76 8.21
C ASN A 309 2.65 34.49 8.86
N ASP A 310 3.68 34.38 8.03
CA ASP A 310 5.09 34.48 8.44
C ASP A 310 5.40 35.93 8.85
N ASN A 311 4.62 36.47 9.79
CA ASN A 311 4.88 37.76 10.44
C ASN A 311 5.26 37.50 11.90
N ASP A 312 6.40 36.82 12.08
CA ASP A 312 7.18 36.90 13.32
C ASP A 312 7.82 38.29 13.44
N ASN A 313 6.98 39.29 13.64
CA ASN A 313 7.37 40.61 14.16
C ASN A 313 6.88 40.77 15.61
N ASN A 314 7.05 39.72 16.42
CA ASN A 314 6.98 39.85 17.87
C ASN A 314 8.24 39.25 18.51
N SER A 315 9.38 39.88 18.21
CA SER A 315 10.63 39.72 18.96
C SER A 315 10.43 40.25 20.38
N ASN A 316 9.82 39.45 21.26
CA ASN A 316 9.91 39.61 22.71
C ASN A 316 9.60 38.32 23.47
N ASN A 317 10.14 37.19 22.98
CA ASN A 317 10.23 35.98 23.80
C ASN A 317 11.58 35.29 23.55
N ASN A 318 12.53 35.46 24.47
CA ASN A 318 13.85 34.81 24.47
C ASN A 318 13.73 33.32 24.83
N ASN A 319 12.99 32.54 24.04
CA ASN A 319 13.04 31.08 24.03
C ASN A 319 13.27 30.66 22.56
N ASN A 320 14.54 30.50 22.18
CA ASN A 320 14.96 30.09 20.83
C ASN A 320 14.66 28.61 20.53
N ASN A 321 13.40 28.19 20.61
CA ASN A 321 12.94 26.93 20.04
C ASN A 321 11.81 27.25 19.07
N ASP A 322 12.18 27.61 17.85
CA ASP A 322 11.27 27.73 16.72
C ASP A 322 10.82 26.30 16.31
N GLU A 323 9.96 25.71 17.14
CA GLU A 323 9.51 24.32 17.03
C GLU A 323 8.59 24.20 15.81
N THR A 324 9.19 23.90 14.66
CA THR A 324 8.44 23.49 13.47
C THR A 324 7.60 22.26 13.83
N SER A 325 6.28 22.47 13.96
CA SER A 325 5.34 21.40 14.27
C SER A 325 5.32 20.40 13.10
N THR A 326 5.52 19.11 13.40
CA THR A 326 5.49 18.04 12.40
C THR A 326 4.34 17.08 12.67
N SER A 327 4.02 16.26 11.68
CA SER A 327 2.98 15.23 11.81
C SER A 327 3.23 14.07 10.86
N ILE A 328 2.60 12.93 11.13
CA ILE A 328 2.69 11.74 10.27
C ILE A 328 1.58 11.73 9.23
N LEU A 329 1.92 11.33 8.02
CA LEU A 329 1.03 11.24 6.87
C LEU A 329 1.34 10.01 6.01
N VAL A 330 0.31 9.24 5.66
CA VAL A 330 0.42 8.18 4.64
C VAL A 330 0.27 8.83 3.27
N VAL A 331 1.37 8.96 2.52
CA VAL A 331 1.40 9.70 1.25
C VAL A 331 1.01 8.83 0.06
N ASP A 332 1.48 7.58 0.05
CA ASP A 332 1.10 6.56 -0.92
C ASP A 332 0.96 5.21 -0.21
N ALA A 333 0.02 4.39 -0.67
CA ALA A 333 -0.23 3.08 -0.11
C ALA A 333 -0.76 2.12 -1.17
N LYS A 334 -0.20 0.91 -1.17
CA LYS A 334 -0.67 -0.23 -1.94
C LYS A 334 -1.25 -1.26 -0.99
N ILE A 335 -2.51 -1.62 -1.21
CA ILE A 335 -3.23 -2.61 -0.39
C ILE A 335 -3.62 -3.79 -1.28
N GLN A 336 -3.29 -4.99 -0.81
CA GLN A 336 -3.64 -6.27 -1.42
C GLN A 336 -4.58 -7.03 -0.49
N PHE A 337 -5.58 -7.68 -1.07
CA PHE A 337 -6.64 -8.40 -0.35
C PHE A 337 -6.60 -9.89 -0.66
N ASP A 338 -7.07 -10.73 0.27
CA ASP A 338 -7.25 -12.16 0.01
C ASP A 338 -8.49 -12.38 -0.86
N ASP A 339 -8.29 -12.88 -2.09
CA ASP A 339 -9.39 -13.22 -3.00
C ASP A 339 -10.35 -14.26 -2.39
N ASN A 340 -9.89 -15.11 -1.47
CA ASN A 340 -10.76 -16.07 -0.79
C ASN A 340 -11.77 -15.39 0.15
N ALA A 341 -11.48 -14.16 0.60
CA ALA A 341 -12.37 -13.37 1.44
C ALA A 341 -13.34 -12.50 0.63
N ALA A 342 -13.36 -12.60 -0.70
CA ALA A 342 -14.22 -11.78 -1.56
C ALA A 342 -15.71 -11.84 -1.18
N PHE A 343 -16.18 -13.01 -0.73
CA PHE A 343 -17.58 -13.22 -0.33
C PHE A 343 -18.02 -12.38 0.90
N GLN A 344 -17.08 -11.96 1.75
CA GLN A 344 -17.35 -11.12 2.92
C GLN A 344 -16.89 -9.68 2.73
N GLN A 345 -16.13 -9.39 1.67
CA GLN A 345 -15.59 -8.08 1.33
C GLN A 345 -16.21 -7.50 0.03
N GLU A 346 -17.49 -7.76 -0.24
CA GLU A 346 -18.17 -7.41 -1.49
C GLU A 346 -17.97 -5.94 -1.90
N ALA A 347 -18.04 -4.99 -0.95
CA ALA A 347 -17.87 -3.56 -1.22
C ALA A 347 -16.44 -3.16 -1.65
N ILE A 348 -15.44 -3.92 -1.23
CA ILE A 348 -14.04 -3.72 -1.64
C ILE A 348 -13.85 -4.33 -3.04
N PHE A 349 -14.32 -5.56 -3.24
CA PHE A 349 -14.20 -6.27 -4.52
C PHE A 349 -15.04 -5.67 -5.65
N ALA A 350 -16.12 -4.95 -5.32
CA ALA A 350 -16.89 -4.16 -6.29
C ALA A 350 -16.09 -3.01 -6.93
N GLN A 351 -14.96 -2.59 -6.33
CA GLN A 351 -14.10 -1.53 -6.86
C GLN A 351 -13.02 -2.05 -7.82
N ARG A 352 -13.05 -3.35 -8.16
CA ARG A 352 -12.10 -3.95 -9.10
C ARG A 352 -12.22 -3.29 -10.47
N ASP A 353 -11.08 -2.83 -10.98
CA ASP A 353 -11.00 -2.20 -12.30
C ASP A 353 -10.44 -3.20 -13.32
N TYR A 354 -11.32 -3.75 -14.15
CA TYR A 354 -10.97 -4.72 -15.19
C TYR A 354 -10.21 -4.09 -16.37
N ASP A 355 -10.33 -2.78 -16.59
CA ASP A 355 -9.62 -2.07 -17.67
C ASP A 355 -8.10 -2.01 -17.40
N GLN A 356 -7.71 -2.25 -16.15
CA GLN A 356 -6.32 -2.29 -15.70
C GLN A 356 -5.72 -3.70 -15.76
N GLU A 357 -6.53 -4.70 -16.11
CA GLU A 357 -6.10 -6.10 -16.25
C GLU A 357 -5.97 -6.50 -17.72
N ASP A 358 -5.26 -7.60 -17.99
CA ASP A 358 -5.23 -8.18 -19.33
C ASP A 358 -6.64 -8.67 -19.72
N PRO A 359 -7.23 -8.21 -20.84
CA PRO A 359 -8.58 -8.61 -21.24
C PRO A 359 -8.71 -10.13 -21.43
N ARG A 360 -7.65 -10.80 -21.89
CA ARG A 360 -7.63 -12.27 -22.04
C ARG A 360 -7.74 -12.97 -20.69
N LYS A 361 -7.15 -12.35 -19.66
CA LYS A 361 -7.25 -12.83 -18.28
C LYS A 361 -8.65 -12.59 -17.72
N ALA A 362 -9.23 -11.41 -17.96
CA ALA A 362 -10.59 -11.10 -17.53
C ALA A 362 -11.61 -12.08 -18.14
N GLU A 363 -11.46 -12.41 -19.44
CA GLU A 363 -12.27 -13.43 -20.12
C GLU A 363 -12.06 -14.83 -19.53
N ALA A 364 -10.80 -15.23 -19.29
CA ALA A 364 -10.48 -16.54 -18.70
C ALA A 364 -11.15 -16.76 -17.32
N ILE A 365 -11.24 -15.71 -16.49
CA ILE A 365 -11.90 -15.77 -15.18
C ILE A 365 -13.39 -16.13 -15.32
N GLN A 366 -14.08 -15.60 -16.34
CA GLN A 366 -15.49 -15.92 -16.59
C GLN A 366 -15.71 -17.41 -16.90
N HIS A 367 -14.66 -18.08 -17.39
CA HIS A 367 -14.65 -19.51 -17.68
C HIS A 367 -13.98 -20.35 -16.59
N SER A 368 -13.67 -19.77 -15.41
CA SER A 368 -12.94 -20.44 -14.33
C SER A 368 -11.58 -21.00 -14.77
N ILE A 369 -10.88 -20.26 -15.63
CA ILE A 369 -9.56 -20.59 -16.15
C ILE A 369 -8.51 -19.65 -15.54
N ASP A 370 -7.47 -20.23 -14.95
CA ASP A 370 -6.28 -19.48 -14.52
C ASP A 370 -5.38 -19.18 -15.72
N TYR A 371 -5.47 -17.95 -16.24
CA TYR A 371 -4.65 -17.50 -17.36
C TYR A 371 -3.46 -16.62 -16.91
N ILE A 372 -2.29 -16.88 -17.50
CA ILE A 372 -1.07 -16.08 -17.36
C ILE A 372 -0.49 -15.85 -18.75
N SER A 373 -0.34 -14.59 -19.16
CA SER A 373 0.39 -14.26 -20.38
C SER A 373 1.89 -14.33 -20.12
N LEU A 374 2.62 -14.99 -21.01
CA LEU A 374 4.08 -15.01 -21.05
C LEU A 374 4.53 -14.57 -22.45
N ASP A 375 5.77 -14.07 -22.55
CA ASP A 375 6.38 -13.78 -23.84
C ASP A 375 6.91 -15.08 -24.45
N GLY A 376 6.30 -15.52 -25.55
CA GLY A 376 6.67 -16.77 -26.23
C GLY A 376 5.76 -17.11 -27.40
N SER A 377 6.09 -18.19 -28.11
CA SER A 377 5.34 -18.67 -29.28
C SER A 377 4.54 -19.95 -29.02
N ILE A 378 4.66 -20.53 -27.82
CA ILE A 378 4.03 -21.81 -27.44
C ILE A 378 3.03 -21.58 -26.32
N GLY A 379 1.76 -21.89 -26.56
CA GLY A 379 0.71 -21.89 -25.55
C GLY A 379 0.65 -23.22 -24.78
N CYS A 380 0.46 -23.15 -23.46
CA CYS A 380 0.28 -24.34 -22.61
C CYS A 380 -1.12 -24.32 -21.99
N MET A 381 -1.85 -25.44 -22.08
CA MET A 381 -3.12 -25.66 -21.39
C MET A 381 -3.01 -26.93 -20.56
N VAL A 382 -3.20 -26.82 -19.25
CA VAL A 382 -2.95 -27.91 -18.30
C VAL A 382 -4.02 -27.91 -17.21
N ASN A 383 -4.45 -29.09 -16.80
CA ASN A 383 -5.40 -29.27 -15.69
C ASN A 383 -4.65 -29.34 -14.35
N GLY A 384 -4.48 -28.20 -13.70
CA GLY A 384 -3.94 -28.09 -12.34
C GLY A 384 -2.66 -27.25 -12.28
N SER A 385 -2.62 -26.27 -11.37
CA SER A 385 -1.57 -25.26 -11.27
C SER A 385 -0.16 -25.85 -11.14
N GLY A 386 0.01 -26.93 -10.36
CA GLY A 386 1.30 -27.61 -10.17
C GLY A 386 1.83 -28.30 -11.43
N LEU A 387 0.94 -28.82 -12.28
CA LEU A 387 1.33 -29.44 -13.55
C LEU A 387 1.63 -28.39 -14.62
N THR A 388 0.99 -27.21 -14.55
CA THR A 388 1.20 -26.11 -15.51
C THR A 388 2.65 -25.64 -15.57
N MET A 389 3.38 -25.67 -14.46
CA MET A 389 4.76 -25.18 -14.41
C MET A 389 5.73 -26.07 -15.19
N TYR A 390 5.45 -27.37 -15.31
CA TYR A 390 6.36 -28.33 -15.94
C TYR A 390 6.49 -28.12 -17.47
N PRO A 391 5.40 -28.03 -18.26
CA PRO A 391 5.48 -27.70 -19.68
C PRO A 391 6.12 -26.34 -19.95
N VAL A 392 5.83 -25.32 -19.12
CA VAL A 392 6.45 -23.98 -19.26
C VAL A 392 7.97 -24.07 -19.12
N SER A 393 8.48 -24.79 -18.11
CA SER A 393 9.91 -25.03 -17.96
C SER A 393 10.51 -25.84 -19.11
N MET A 394 9.82 -26.88 -19.60
CA MET A 394 10.32 -27.67 -20.74
C MET A 394 10.42 -26.87 -22.05
N CYS A 395 9.43 -26.01 -22.31
CA CYS A 395 9.38 -25.15 -23.50
C CYS A 395 10.29 -23.91 -23.40
N SER A 396 10.89 -23.67 -22.23
CA SER A 396 11.84 -22.57 -22.00
C SER A 396 13.29 -22.95 -22.32
N ILE A 397 13.53 -24.21 -22.74
CA ILE A 397 14.79 -24.73 -23.30
C ILE A 397 14.81 -24.43 -24.81
#